data_AF-A0A6S6S396-F1
#
_entry.id   AF-A0A6S6S396-F1
#
_cell.length_a   1.000
_cell.length_b   1.000
_cell.length_c   1.000
_cell.angle_alpha   90.00
_cell.angle_beta   90.00
_cell.angle_gamma   90.00
#
_symmetry.space_group_name_H-M   'P 1'
#
loop_
_entity.id
_entity.type
_entity.pdbx_description
1 polymer ?
#
loop_
_entity_poly.entity_id
_entity_poly.type
_entity_poly.pdbx_seq_one_letter_code
_entity_poly.pdbx_strand_id
1 'polypeptide(L)'
;MGASFRNSGEILQLAGCDRLTISRALLKELSEAQGEVPSKLTFNGQIQSPLKPMTEAEFYWQHYADPMARDKLADGIRKFAIDQEKLEKMLAQQL
;
A
#
# COMPACT_ATOMS: atom_id res chain seq x y z
N MET A 1 7.21 -1.48 -2.51
CA MET A 1 7.00 -1.86 -1.10
C MET A 1 5.50 -2.01 -0.86
N GLY A 2 5.00 -3.23 -0.65
CA GLY A 2 3.58 -3.49 -0.38
C GLY A 2 3.16 -3.05 1.02
N ALA A 3 1.90 -2.62 1.18
CA ALA A 3 1.37 -2.04 2.42
C ALA A 3 -0.14 -2.27 2.55
N SER A 4 -0.69 -2.00 3.75
CA SER A 4 -2.14 -2.05 4.03
C SER A 4 -2.76 -3.44 3.86
N PHE A 5 -2.19 -4.44 4.54
CA PHE A 5 -2.73 -5.80 4.57
C PHE A 5 -3.94 -5.93 5.52
N ARG A 6 -4.83 -6.87 5.22
CA ARG A 6 -6.00 -7.24 6.03
C ARG A 6 -5.86 -8.63 6.64
N ASN A 7 -5.01 -9.48 6.09
CA ASN A 7 -4.74 -10.82 6.59
C ASN A 7 -3.35 -11.31 6.17
N SER A 8 -2.87 -12.38 6.80
CA SER A 8 -1.59 -13.02 6.49
C SER A 8 -1.55 -13.64 5.08
N GLY A 9 -2.68 -14.10 4.53
CA GLY A 9 -2.76 -14.67 3.18
C GLY A 9 -2.35 -13.69 2.09
N GLU A 10 -2.81 -12.43 2.17
CA GLU A 10 -2.38 -11.35 1.25
C GLU A 10 -0.86 -11.14 1.28
N ILE A 11 -0.25 -11.21 2.47
CA ILE A 11 1.20 -11.04 2.66
C ILE A 11 1.95 -12.21 2.01
N LEU A 12 1.53 -13.43 2.32
CA LEU A 12 2.15 -14.65 1.80
C LEU A 12 2.07 -14.72 0.27
N GLN A 13 0.98 -14.21 -0.32
CA GLN A 13 0.81 -14.17 -1.77
C GLN A 13 1.76 -13.17 -2.46
N LEU A 14 2.36 -12.25 -1.71
CA LEU A 14 3.37 -11.31 -2.18
C LEU A 14 4.80 -11.67 -1.72
N ALA A 15 5.02 -12.89 -1.20
CA ALA A 15 6.36 -13.37 -0.86
C ALA A 15 7.28 -13.26 -2.09
N GLY A 16 8.41 -12.56 -1.95
CA GLY A 16 9.32 -12.22 -3.06
C GLY A 16 9.24 -10.77 -3.52
N CYS A 17 8.26 -9.98 -3.07
CA CYS A 17 8.29 -8.52 -3.21
C CYS A 17 9.49 -7.93 -2.46
N ASP A 18 10.14 -6.89 -3.01
CA ASP A 18 11.33 -6.27 -2.43
C ASP A 18 11.20 -5.96 -0.93
N ARG A 19 10.05 -5.40 -0.53
CA ARG A 19 9.72 -5.02 0.85
C ARG A 19 8.21 -5.05 1.08
N LEU A 20 7.79 -5.45 2.28
CA LEU A 20 6.42 -5.37 2.76
C LEU A 20 6.40 -4.66 4.12
N THR A 21 5.53 -3.67 4.31
CA THR A 21 5.30 -3.04 5.61
C THR A 21 4.05 -3.65 6.26
N ILE A 22 4.25 -4.27 7.43
CA ILE A 22 3.26 -5.16 8.05
C ILE A 22 2.94 -4.64 9.46
N SER A 23 1.66 -4.64 9.83
CA SER A 23 1.22 -4.22 11.17
C SER A 23 1.73 -5.20 12.24
N ARG A 24 1.87 -4.73 13.48
CA ARG A 24 2.32 -5.58 14.59
C ARG A 24 1.43 -6.81 14.81
N ALA A 25 0.12 -6.67 14.61
CA ALA A 25 -0.83 -7.78 14.75
C ALA A 25 -0.54 -8.89 13.73
N LEU A 26 -0.41 -8.52 12.45
CA LEU A 26 -0.12 -9.48 11.38
C LEU A 26 1.30 -10.05 11.48
N LEU A 27 2.27 -9.27 11.96
CA LEU A 27 3.62 -9.80 12.24
C LEU A 27 3.58 -10.89 13.31
N LYS A 28 2.77 -10.71 14.35
CA LYS A 28 2.58 -11.73 15.39
C LYS A 28 1.96 -13.00 14.80
N GLU A 29 0.87 -12.87 14.04
CA GLU A 29 0.23 -14.01 13.35
C GLU A 29 1.22 -14.77 12.47
N LEU A 30 2.05 -14.06 11.70
CA LEU A 30 3.07 -14.68 10.84
C LEU A 30 4.18 -15.36 11.66
N SER A 31 4.58 -14.79 12.80
CA SER A 31 5.61 -15.39 13.67
C SER A 31 5.14 -16.66 14.37
N GLU A 32 3.82 -16.79 14.58
CA GLU A 32 3.18 -17.94 15.24
C GLU A 32 2.77 -19.02 14.24
N ALA A 33 2.78 -18.73 12.94
CA ALA A 33 2.45 -19.69 11.89
C ALA A 33 3.63 -20.63 11.59
N GLN A 34 3.32 -21.91 11.32
CA GLN A 34 4.28 -22.90 10.83
C GLN A 34 4.01 -23.24 9.37
N GLY A 35 5.05 -23.66 8.66
CA GLY A 35 4.97 -24.09 7.26
C GLY A 35 5.97 -23.36 6.38
N GLU A 36 6.05 -23.79 5.13
CA GLU A 36 6.93 -23.19 4.15
C GLU A 36 6.30 -21.94 3.53
N VAL A 37 7.14 -20.93 3.26
CA VAL A 37 6.73 -19.71 2.55
C VAL A 37 7.45 -19.70 1.21
N PRO A 38 6.89 -20.34 0.17
CA PRO A 38 7.49 -20.32 -1.15
C PRO A 38 7.39 -18.91 -1.76
N SER A 39 8.43 -18.50 -2.49
CA SER A 39 8.42 -17.24 -3.25
C SER A 39 7.32 -17.27 -4.32
N LYS A 40 6.48 -16.24 -4.35
CA LYS A 40 5.36 -16.06 -5.29
C LYS A 40 5.66 -15.00 -6.36
N LEU A 41 6.46 -14.00 -6.02
CA LEU A 41 6.84 -12.92 -6.91
C LEU A 41 8.32 -13.03 -7.27
N THR A 42 8.57 -13.38 -8.53
CA THR A 42 9.90 -13.37 -9.15
C THR A 42 9.76 -12.85 -10.58
N PHE A 43 10.74 -12.07 -11.05
CA PHE A 43 10.79 -11.64 -12.43
C PHE A 43 11.89 -12.40 -13.16
N ASN A 44 11.49 -13.25 -14.12
CA ASN A 44 12.39 -14.10 -14.90
C ASN A 44 12.41 -13.70 -16.39
N GLY A 45 11.86 -12.53 -16.72
CA GLY A 45 11.76 -12.02 -18.08
C GLY A 45 13.01 -11.27 -18.54
N GLN A 46 12.98 -10.82 -19.80
CA GLN A 46 13.99 -9.90 -20.33
C GLN A 46 13.63 -8.46 -19.94
N ILE A 47 14.64 -7.70 -19.52
CA ILE A 47 14.48 -6.26 -19.23
C ILE A 47 14.26 -5.53 -20.57
N GLN A 48 13.17 -4.77 -20.65
CA GLN A 48 12.84 -3.96 -21.82
C GLN A 48 13.24 -2.50 -21.61
N SER A 49 13.33 -1.76 -22.72
CA SER A 49 13.54 -0.31 -22.66
C SER A 49 12.33 0.37 -22.02
N PRO A 50 12.55 1.46 -21.25
CA PRO A 50 11.47 2.18 -20.59
C PRO A 50 10.52 2.83 -21.61
N LEU A 51 9.24 2.90 -21.24
CA LEU A 51 8.24 3.63 -22.00
C LEU A 51 8.45 5.15 -21.89
N LYS A 52 7.85 5.90 -22.83
CA LYS A 52 7.80 7.37 -22.74
C LYS A 52 7.04 7.79 -21.47
N PRO A 53 7.48 8.85 -20.77
CA PRO A 53 6.72 9.40 -19.64
C PRO A 53 5.30 9.79 -20.04
N MET A 54 4.35 9.49 -19.15
CA MET A 54 2.96 9.89 -19.27
C MET A 54 2.81 11.40 -19.05
N THR A 55 1.97 12.04 -19.86
CA THR A 55 1.56 13.43 -19.63
C THR A 55 0.56 13.53 -18.47
N GLU A 56 0.42 14.73 -17.90
CA GLU A 56 -0.56 14.98 -16.84
C GLU A 56 -2.00 14.64 -17.28
N ALA A 57 -2.38 15.00 -18.50
CA ALA A 57 -3.71 14.72 -19.04
C ALA A 57 -3.98 13.21 -19.19
N GLU A 58 -2.99 12.45 -19.67
CA GLU A 58 -3.09 10.99 -19.78
C GLU A 58 -3.22 10.35 -18.39
N PHE A 59 -2.47 10.84 -17.40
CA PHE A 59 -2.56 10.37 -16.02
C PHE A 59 -3.95 10.59 -15.44
N TYR A 60 -4.49 11.80 -15.53
CA TYR A 60 -5.82 12.08 -14.99
C TYR A 60 -6.89 11.25 -15.68
N TRP A 61 -6.83 11.11 -17.01
CA TRP A 61 -7.78 10.26 -17.72
C TRP A 61 -7.74 8.81 -17.25
N GLN A 62 -6.55 8.20 -17.20
CA GLN A 62 -6.40 6.79 -16.79
C GLN A 62 -6.73 6.58 -15.31
N HIS A 63 -6.34 7.50 -14.42
CA HIS A 63 -6.62 7.40 -12.99
C HIS A 63 -8.13 7.50 -12.70
N TYR A 64 -8.84 8.44 -13.35
CA TYR A 64 -10.27 8.62 -13.14
C TYR A 64 -11.12 7.52 -13.78
N ALA A 65 -10.56 6.76 -14.73
CA ALA A 65 -11.20 5.58 -15.31
C ALA A 65 -11.25 4.38 -14.35
N ASP A 66 -10.48 4.39 -13.25
CA ASP A 66 -10.58 3.42 -12.15
C ASP A 66 -11.34 4.04 -10.96
N PRO A 67 -12.64 3.69 -10.77
CA PRO A 67 -13.43 4.25 -9.68
C PRO A 67 -12.86 3.92 -8.29
N MET A 68 -12.27 2.73 -8.12
CA MET A 68 -11.70 2.30 -6.84
C MET A 68 -10.48 3.15 -6.50
N ALA A 69 -9.55 3.32 -7.46
CA ALA A 69 -8.36 4.12 -7.26
C ALA A 69 -8.71 5.59 -6.95
N ARG A 70 -9.61 6.18 -7.74
CA ARG A 70 -10.08 7.57 -7.55
C ARG A 70 -10.68 7.77 -6.16
N ASP A 71 -11.60 6.91 -5.76
CA ASP A 71 -12.34 7.09 -4.51
C ASP A 71 -11.47 6.81 -3.29
N LYS A 72 -10.59 5.79 -3.35
CA LYS A 72 -9.67 5.45 -2.25
C LYS A 72 -8.57 6.48 -2.06
N LEU A 73 -8.05 7.07 -3.14
CA LEU A 73 -7.10 8.17 -3.04
C LEU A 73 -7.73 9.35 -2.28
N ALA A 74 -8.91 9.78 -2.72
CA ALA A 74 -9.58 10.93 -2.12
C ALA A 74 -9.99 10.68 -0.66
N ASP A 75 -10.51 9.48 -0.35
CA ASP A 75 -10.88 9.08 1.01
C ASP A 75 -9.67 8.98 1.94
N GLY A 76 -8.55 8.43 1.46
CA GLY A 76 -7.31 8.34 2.22
C GLY A 76 -6.78 9.70 2.65
N ILE A 77 -6.72 10.67 1.72
CA ILE A 77 -6.26 12.03 2.01
C ILE A 77 -7.16 12.69 3.06
N ARG A 78 -8.49 12.57 2.92
CA ARG A 78 -9.45 13.15 3.88
C ARG A 78 -9.28 12.57 5.28
N LYS A 79 -9.09 11.26 5.40
CA LYS A 79 -8.90 10.60 6.70
C LYS A 79 -7.63 11.08 7.39
N PHE A 80 -6.53 11.21 6.67
CA PHE A 80 -5.31 11.78 7.25
C PHE A 80 -5.47 13.23 7.67
N ALA A 81 -6.16 14.07 6.89
CA ALA A 81 -6.45 15.45 7.27
C ALA A 81 -7.28 15.53 8.57
N ILE A 82 -8.30 14.68 8.71
CA ILE A 82 -9.11 14.59 9.92
C ILE A 82 -8.24 14.20 11.13
N ASP A 83 -7.36 13.23 10.98
CA ASP A 83 -6.49 12.79 12.08
C ASP A 83 -5.41 13.84 12.42
N GLN A 84 -4.94 14.60 11.43
CA GLN A 84 -4.06 15.75 11.64
C GLN A 84 -4.74 16.84 12.47
N GLU A 85 -5.98 17.23 12.14
CA GLU A 85 -6.74 18.22 12.91
C GLU A 85 -7.02 17.76 14.35
N LYS A 86 -7.26 16.45 14.54
CA LYS A 86 -7.42 15.88 15.89
C LYS A 86 -6.13 16.03 16.69
N LEU A 87 -4.98 15.71 16.08
CA LEU A 87 -3.68 15.85 16.72
C LEU A 87 -3.41 17.31 17.12
N GLU A 88 -3.68 18.27 16.23
CA GLU A 88 -3.52 19.69 16.50
C GLU A 88 -4.38 20.16 17.68
N LYS A 89 -5.65 19.72 17.75
CA LYS A 89 -6.54 20.02 18.89
C LYS A 89 -6.02 19.42 20.20
N MET A 90 -5.49 18.19 20.16
CA MET A 90 -4.90 17.56 21.34
C MET A 90 -3.68 18.34 21.84
N LEU A 91 -2.80 18.78 20.93
CA LEU A 91 -1.63 19.58 21.29
C LEU A 91 -2.02 20.94 21.87
N ALA A 92 -3.03 21.60 21.29
CA ALA A 92 -3.53 22.89 21.79
C ALA A 92 -4.10 22.81 23.21
N GLN A 93 -4.58 21.64 23.67
CA GLN A 93 -5.05 21.43 25.04
C GLN A 93 -3.92 21.19 26.05
N GLN A 94 -2.69 20.94 25.57
CA GLN A 94 -1.50 20.71 26.39
C GLN A 94 -0.59 21.95 26.46
N LEU A 95 -0.98 23.04 25.77
CA LEU A 95 -0.32 24.35 25.76
C LEU A 95 -1.09 25.32 26.66
#